data_AF-A0AAD9FEH4-F1
#
_entry.id   AF-A0AAD9FEH4-F1
#
_cell.length_a   1.000
_cell.length_b   1.000
_cell.length_c   1.000
_cell.angle_alpha   90.00
_cell.angle_beta   90.00
_cell.angle_gamma   90.00
#
_symmetry.space_group_name_H-M   'P 1'
#
loop_
_entity.id
_entity.type
_entity.pdbx_description
1 polymer ?
#
loop_
_entity_poly.entity_id
_entity_poly.type
_entity_poly.pdbx_seq_one_letter_code
_entity_poly.pdbx_strand_id
1 'polypeptide(L)'
;MYTSLLNVKQAISVERKLIDYLKTYIDHDCHHPTPPTHLLALCCPALRSSYEKEEADLPKLEDLQGAAQGLMRLQDVYVLQVASLIRGLFQRVTEGQPIDIYRPAVSVPLSGDDCFLVGKVYILTDH
;
A
#
# COMPACT_ATOMS: atom_id res chain seq x y z
N MET A 1 -9.97 4.94 -8.34
CA MET A 1 -9.07 4.21 -9.28
C MET A 1 -7.99 5.19 -9.67
N TYR A 2 -6.72 4.88 -9.42
CA TYR A 2 -5.59 5.68 -9.91
C TYR A 2 -5.73 5.85 -11.43
N THR A 3 -6.24 7.00 -11.86
CA THR A 3 -6.59 7.26 -13.26
C THR A 3 -5.33 7.43 -14.13
N SER A 4 -4.15 7.50 -13.51
CA SER A 4 -2.87 7.57 -14.20
C SER A 4 -1.69 7.09 -13.35
N LEU A 5 -0.60 6.70 -14.02
CA LEU A 5 0.72 6.47 -13.42
C LEU A 5 1.28 7.72 -12.70
N LEU A 6 0.79 8.91 -13.06
CA LEU A 6 1.17 10.18 -12.42
C LEU A 6 0.74 10.21 -10.95
N ASN A 7 -0.48 9.76 -10.67
CA ASN A 7 -1.04 9.72 -9.33
C ASN A 7 -0.30 8.69 -8.45
N VAL A 8 0.14 7.56 -9.02
CA VAL A 8 0.93 6.55 -8.27
C VAL A 8 2.30 7.10 -7.87
N LYS A 9 2.99 7.80 -8.78
CA LYS A 9 4.27 8.44 -8.48
C LYS A 9 4.13 9.54 -7.42
N GLN A 10 3.03 10.28 -7.46
CA GLN A 10 2.71 11.28 -6.43
C GLN A 10 2.52 10.64 -5.07
N ALA A 11 1.73 9.56 -4.97
CA ALA A 11 1.52 8.85 -3.72
C ALA A 11 2.84 8.29 -3.13
N ILE A 12 3.71 7.72 -3.95
CA ILE A 12 5.05 7.27 -3.52
C ILE A 12 5.90 8.44 -3.03
N SER A 13 5.82 9.60 -3.69
CA SER A 13 6.53 10.81 -3.28
C SER A 13 6.06 11.29 -1.90
N VAL A 14 4.74 11.32 -1.69
CA VAL A 14 4.12 11.68 -0.41
C VAL A 14 4.53 10.71 0.69
N GLU A 15 4.45 9.41 0.44
CA GLU A 15 4.86 8.38 1.41
C GLU A 15 6.31 8.58 1.87
N ARG A 16 7.23 8.89 0.95
CA ARG A 16 8.62 9.20 1.29
C ARG A 16 8.74 10.41 2.21
N LYS A 17 8.01 11.50 1.94
CA LYS A 17 7.99 12.67 2.83
C LYS A 17 7.47 12.33 4.21
N LEU A 18 6.39 11.56 4.30
CA LEU A 18 5.80 11.13 5.57
C LEU A 18 6.77 10.27 6.38
N ILE A 19 7.50 9.36 5.72
CA ILE A 19 8.58 8.58 6.35
C ILE A 19 9.66 9.50 6.90
N ASP A 20 10.06 10.54 6.15
CA ASP A 20 11.07 11.49 6.61
C ASP A 20 10.58 12.34 7.80
N TYR A 21 9.31 12.76 7.82
CA TYR A 21 8.70 13.40 8.99
C TYR A 21 8.68 12.46 10.20
N LEU A 22 8.34 11.19 10.01
CA LEU A 22 8.30 10.19 11.08
C LEU A 22 9.70 9.90 11.64
N LYS A 23 10.71 9.77 10.78
CA LYS A 23 12.12 9.64 11.23
C LYS A 23 12.53 10.84 12.06
N THR A 24 12.23 12.05 11.58
CA THR A 24 12.50 13.28 12.32
C THR A 24 11.83 13.25 13.68
N TYR A 25 10.54 12.88 13.76
CA TYR A 25 9.82 12.73 15.03
C TYR A 25 10.54 11.75 15.97
N ILE A 26 10.87 10.55 15.49
CA ILE A 26 11.53 9.51 16.29
C ILE A 26 12.90 9.99 16.79
N ASP A 27 13.70 10.60 15.92
CA ASP A 27 15.05 11.09 16.28
C ASP A 27 15.00 12.16 17.38
N HIS A 28 13.96 13.00 17.38
CA HIS A 28 13.74 14.00 18.43
C HIS A 28 13.26 13.37 19.75
N ASP A 29 12.42 12.33 19.69
CA ASP A 29 11.94 11.59 20.87
C ASP A 29 13.06 10.74 21.50
N CYS A 30 13.99 10.20 20.68
CA CYS A 30 15.10 9.34 21.10
C CYS A 30 16.29 10.09 21.74
N HIS A 31 16.38 11.42 21.65
CA HIS A 31 17.44 12.19 22.31
C HIS A 31 17.15 12.51 23.79
N HIS A 32 16.00 12.09 24.34
CA HIS A 32 15.67 12.28 25.76
C HIS A 32 15.37 10.93 26.42
N PRO A 33 16.27 10.35 27.24
CA PRO A 33 16.03 9.06 27.92
C PRO A 33 14.87 9.11 28.94
N THR A 34 14.35 10.31 29.23
CA THR A 34 13.05 10.57 29.84
C THR A 34 12.50 11.88 29.25
N PRO A 35 11.55 11.87 28.29
CA PRO A 35 10.97 13.12 27.82
C PRO A 35 10.13 13.72 28.96
N PRO A 36 10.31 15.00 29.34
CA PRO A 36 9.32 15.66 30.18
C PRO A 36 8.00 15.59 29.42
N THR A 37 6.92 15.18 30.09
CA THR A 37 5.57 14.98 29.51
C THR A 37 5.08 16.14 28.63
N HIS A 38 5.63 17.35 28.82
CA HIS A 38 5.39 18.52 27.99
C HIS A 38 5.99 18.46 26.56
N LEU A 39 7.09 17.75 26.31
CA LEU A 39 7.73 17.68 25.00
C LEU A 39 7.02 16.67 24.06
N LEU A 40 6.62 15.52 24.59
CA LEU A 40 5.75 14.55 23.90
C LEU A 40 4.43 15.21 23.46
N ALA A 41 3.87 16.08 24.31
CA ALA A 41 2.65 16.83 24.01
C ALA A 41 2.81 17.84 22.86
N LEU A 42 4.02 18.32 22.57
CA LEU A 42 4.32 19.24 21.46
C LEU A 42 4.69 18.49 20.17
N CYS A 43 5.31 17.32 20.27
CA CYS A 43 5.77 16.55 19.13
C CYS A 43 4.61 15.89 18.36
N CYS A 44 3.62 15.31 19.06
CA CYS A 44 2.46 14.67 18.44
C CYS A 44 1.64 15.62 17.54
N PRO A 45 1.31 16.86 17.95
CA PRO A 45 0.66 17.84 17.07
C PRO A 45 1.50 18.22 15.84
N ALA A 46 2.84 18.25 15.96
CA ALA A 46 3.71 18.61 14.84
C ALA A 46 3.70 17.54 13.74
N LEU A 47 3.81 16.26 14.10
CA LEU A 47 3.69 15.15 13.16
C LEU A 47 2.30 15.13 12.52
N ARG A 48 1.25 15.33 13.33
CA ARG A 48 -0.13 15.42 12.85
C ARG A 48 -0.32 16.55 11.84
N SER A 49 0.20 17.75 12.11
CA SER A 49 0.12 18.87 11.17
C SER A 49 0.87 18.59 9.86
N SER A 50 2.01 17.90 9.93
CA SER A 50 2.75 17.49 8.72
C SER A 50 2.00 16.43 7.91
N TYR A 51 1.28 15.50 8.55
CA TYR A 51 0.39 14.56 7.87
C TYR A 51 -0.80 15.27 7.22
N GLU A 52 -1.48 16.16 7.94
CA GLU A 52 -2.66 16.89 7.44
C GLU A 52 -2.34 17.73 6.19
N LYS A 53 -1.09 18.18 6.02
CA LYS A 53 -0.63 18.88 4.81
C LYS A 53 -0.56 17.99 3.57
N GLU A 54 -0.28 16.71 3.75
CA GLU A 54 -0.07 15.77 2.66
C GLU A 54 -1.28 14.83 2.44
N GLU A 55 -2.26 14.84 3.36
CA GLU A 55 -3.46 13.99 3.32
C GLU A 55 -4.26 14.12 2.01
N ALA A 56 -4.33 15.32 1.44
CA ALA A 56 -5.04 15.57 0.19
C ALA A 56 -4.43 14.83 -1.02
N ASP A 57 -3.14 14.49 -0.93
CA ASP A 57 -2.38 13.83 -2.00
C ASP A 57 -2.28 12.31 -1.80
N LEU A 58 -2.82 11.78 -0.70
CA LEU A 58 -2.87 10.34 -0.42
C LEU A 58 -3.98 9.65 -1.22
N PRO A 59 -3.81 8.35 -1.54
CA PRO A 59 -4.90 7.53 -2.07
C PRO A 59 -6.12 7.57 -1.15
N LYS A 60 -7.30 7.69 -1.78
CA LYS A 60 -8.56 7.55 -1.06
C LYS A 60 -9.01 6.10 -1.00
N LEU A 61 -10.06 5.84 -0.23
CA LEU A 61 -10.64 4.51 -0.12
C LEU A 61 -11.07 3.96 -1.49
N GLU A 62 -11.64 4.80 -2.37
CA GLU A 62 -12.01 4.37 -3.73
C GLU A 62 -10.81 3.95 -4.60
N ASP A 63 -9.61 4.42 -4.30
CA ASP A 63 -8.40 4.04 -5.02
C ASP A 63 -7.93 2.66 -4.60
N LEU A 64 -7.96 2.37 -3.29
CA LEU A 64 -7.65 1.05 -2.75
C LEU A 64 -8.66 0.00 -3.24
N GLN A 65 -9.95 0.32 -3.21
CA GLN A 65 -11.00 -0.56 -3.74
C GLN A 65 -10.82 -0.81 -5.24
N GLY A 66 -10.57 0.23 -6.02
CA GLY A 66 -10.32 0.10 -7.45
C GLY A 66 -9.05 -0.71 -7.76
N ALA A 67 -8.00 -0.59 -6.94
CA ALA A 67 -6.79 -1.41 -7.07
C ALA A 67 -7.07 -2.89 -6.78
N ALA A 68 -7.83 -3.19 -5.72
CA ALA A 68 -8.26 -4.56 -5.41
C ALA A 68 -9.12 -5.16 -6.52
N GLN A 69 -10.11 -4.41 -7.03
CA GLN A 69 -10.94 -4.84 -8.17
C GLN A 69 -10.11 -5.08 -9.43
N GLY A 70 -9.16 -4.20 -9.73
CA GLY A 70 -8.24 -4.36 -10.86
C GLY A 70 -7.38 -5.63 -10.73
N LEU A 71 -6.89 -5.92 -9.52
CA LEU A 71 -6.12 -7.14 -9.23
C LEU A 71 -6.96 -8.40 -9.45
N MET A 72 -8.21 -8.43 -8.97
CA MET A 72 -9.15 -9.52 -9.21
C MET A 72 -9.45 -9.70 -10.70
N ARG A 73 -9.67 -8.58 -11.42
CA ARG A 73 -9.91 -8.63 -12.86
C ARG A 73 -8.71 -9.18 -13.64
N LEU A 74 -7.49 -8.84 -13.24
CA LEU A 74 -6.27 -9.40 -13.85
C LEU A 74 -6.18 -10.91 -13.61
N GLN A 75 -6.54 -11.37 -12.41
CA GLN A 75 -6.60 -12.80 -12.11
C GLN A 75 -7.59 -13.53 -13.03
N ASP A 76 -8.80 -12.99 -13.21
CA ASP A 76 -9.83 -13.60 -14.06
C ASP A 76 -9.43 -13.62 -15.54
N VAL A 77 -8.92 -12.50 -16.07
CA VAL A 77 -8.59 -12.34 -17.49
C VAL A 77 -7.39 -13.20 -17.90
N TYR A 78 -6.37 -13.29 -17.04
CA TYR A 78 -5.12 -13.98 -17.37
C TYR A 78 -5.00 -15.37 -16.72
N VAL A 79 -6.01 -15.79 -15.96
CA VAL A 79 -6.05 -17.06 -15.22
C VAL A 79 -4.81 -17.18 -14.33
N LEU A 80 -4.54 -16.12 -13.57
CA LEU A 80 -3.36 -16.06 -12.70
C LEU A 80 -3.49 -17.04 -11.54
N GLN A 81 -2.40 -17.74 -11.26
CA GLN A 81 -2.29 -18.60 -10.09
C GLN A 81 -2.29 -17.75 -8.81
N VAL A 82 -3.32 -17.90 -7.98
CA VAL A 82 -3.47 -17.17 -6.70
C VAL A 82 -2.20 -17.27 -5.86
N ALA A 83 -1.64 -18.47 -5.72
CA ALA A 83 -0.46 -18.73 -4.89
C ALA A 83 0.82 -18.00 -5.36
N SER A 84 0.91 -17.67 -6.65
CA SER A 84 2.00 -16.86 -7.19
C SER A 84 1.69 -15.36 -7.03
N LEU A 85 0.42 -14.99 -7.24
CA LEU A 85 -0.04 -13.60 -7.10
C LEU A 85 0.18 -13.06 -5.68
N ILE A 86 -0.11 -13.85 -4.65
CA ILE A 86 0.15 -13.49 -3.25
C ILE A 86 1.64 -13.29 -2.94
N ARG A 87 2.54 -13.79 -3.79
CA ARG A 87 3.99 -13.57 -3.67
C ARG A 87 4.47 -12.39 -4.50
N GLY A 88 3.56 -11.67 -5.16
CA GLY A 88 3.90 -10.59 -6.09
C GLY A 88 4.39 -11.09 -7.46
N LEU A 89 4.02 -12.31 -7.87
CA LEU A 89 4.40 -12.91 -9.15
C LEU A 89 3.17 -13.16 -10.02
N PHE A 90 3.20 -12.68 -11.28
CA PHE A 90 2.09 -12.80 -12.21
C PHE A 90 2.33 -14.02 -13.09
N GLN A 91 1.95 -15.19 -12.57
CA GLN A 91 2.11 -16.48 -13.23
C GLN A 91 0.75 -17.09 -13.54
N ARG A 92 0.68 -17.85 -14.64
CA ARG A 92 -0.42 -18.78 -14.92
C ARG A 92 0.12 -20.18 -15.13
N VAL A 93 -0.75 -21.20 -15.04
CA VAL A 93 -0.37 -22.59 -15.33
C VAL A 93 -0.80 -22.93 -16.76
N THR A 94 0.10 -23.50 -17.55
CA THR A 94 -0.20 -24.03 -18.89
C THR A 94 0.50 -25.39 -19.00
N GLU A 95 -0.25 -26.44 -19.37
CA GLU A 95 0.27 -27.83 -19.44
C GLU A 95 0.95 -28.30 -18.14
N GLY A 96 0.43 -27.84 -16.99
CA GLY A 96 0.99 -28.16 -15.67
C GLY A 96 2.28 -27.41 -15.32
N GLN A 97 2.78 -26.55 -16.20
CA GLN A 97 3.97 -25.73 -15.95
C GLN A 97 3.58 -24.27 -15.65
N PRO A 98 4.19 -23.63 -14.63
CA PRO A 98 4.00 -22.21 -14.39
C PRO A 98 4.72 -21.38 -15.45
N ILE A 99 4.02 -20.41 -16.03
CA ILE A 99 4.54 -19.45 -17.01
C ILE A 99 4.43 -18.04 -16.42
N ASP A 100 5.55 -17.32 -16.42
CA ASP A 100 5.61 -15.90 -16.06
C ASP A 100 4.93 -15.06 -17.16
N ILE A 101 3.84 -14.38 -16.82
CA ILE A 101 3.22 -13.36 -17.68
C ILE A 101 3.95 -12.04 -17.50
N TYR A 102 4.28 -11.73 -16.24
CA TYR A 102 5.04 -10.55 -15.87
C TYR A 102 5.81 -10.80 -14.58
N ARG A 103 7.05 -10.30 -14.54
CA ARG A 103 7.92 -10.40 -13.38
C ARG A 103 8.37 -9.00 -12.94
N PRO A 104 7.77 -8.44 -11.89
CA PRO A 104 8.18 -7.16 -11.35
C PRO A 104 9.65 -7.16 -10.90
N ALA A 105 10.34 -6.03 -11.04
CA ALA A 105 11.70 -5.87 -10.51
C ALA A 105 11.78 -5.99 -8.98
N VAL A 106 10.69 -5.63 -8.29
CA VAL A 106 10.52 -5.78 -6.85
C VAL A 106 9.23 -6.54 -6.60
N SER A 107 9.31 -7.60 -5.80
CA SER A 107 8.18 -8.45 -5.47
C SER A 107 7.90 -8.34 -3.98
N VAL A 108 6.70 -7.87 -3.63
CA VAL A 108 6.24 -7.72 -2.25
C VAL A 108 5.08 -8.68 -2.04
N PRO A 109 5.17 -9.61 -1.06
CA PRO A 109 4.09 -10.55 -0.81
C PRO A 109 2.91 -9.87 -0.12
N LEU A 110 1.71 -10.36 -0.40
CA LEU A 110 0.50 -10.00 0.33
C LEU A 110 0.47 -10.72 1.67
N SER A 111 0.09 -10.01 2.73
CA SER A 111 -0.20 -10.59 4.03
C SER A 111 -1.55 -11.31 4.06
N GLY A 112 -1.84 -12.03 5.14
CA GLY A 112 -3.14 -12.67 5.34
C GLY A 112 -4.29 -11.66 5.38
N ASP A 113 -4.07 -10.51 6.02
CA ASP A 113 -5.06 -9.42 6.09
C ASP A 113 -5.30 -8.81 4.71
N ASP A 114 -4.26 -8.63 3.90
CA ASP A 114 -4.39 -8.15 2.52
C ASP A 114 -5.23 -9.10 1.68
N CYS A 115 -4.96 -10.41 1.77
CA CYS A 115 -5.75 -11.42 1.07
C CYS A 115 -7.22 -11.41 1.49
N PHE A 116 -7.49 -11.25 2.79
CA PHE A 116 -8.86 -11.15 3.31
C PHE A 116 -9.57 -9.89 2.77
N LEU A 117 -8.93 -8.73 2.79
CA LEU A 117 -9.51 -7.47 2.32
C LEU A 117 -9.77 -7.48 0.82
N VAL A 118 -8.85 -8.02 0.02
CA VAL A 118 -9.04 -8.19 -1.43
C VAL A 118 -10.23 -9.12 -1.71
N GLY A 119 -10.31 -10.26 -1.02
CA GLY A 119 -11.44 -11.19 -1.14
C GLY A 119 -12.77 -10.56 -0.73
N LYS A 120 -12.77 -9.72 0.32
CA LYS A 120 -13.96 -8.97 0.76
C LYS A 120 -14.46 -8.01 -0.32
N VAL A 121 -13.55 -7.32 -1.04
CA VAL A 121 -13.95 -6.42 -2.13
C VAL A 121 -14.67 -7.19 -3.23
N TYR A 122 -14.18 -8.37 -3.61
CA TYR A 122 -14.81 -9.22 -4.63
C TYR A 122 -16.25 -9.60 -4.26
N ILE A 123 -16.46 -10.04 -3.01
CA ILE A 123 -17.78 -10.44 -2.51
C ILE A 123 -18.79 -9.27 -2.50
N LEU A 124 -18.32 -8.05 -2.24
CA LEU A 124 -19.18 -6.86 -2.15
C LEU A 124 -19.51 -6.22 -3.50
N THR A 125 -18.84 -6.63 -4.59
CA THR A 125 -19.00 -6.04 -5.92
C THR A 125 -19.81 -6.89 -6.90
N ASP A 126 -20.18 -8.12 -6.51
CA ASP A 126 -20.97 -9.07 -7.32
C ASP A 126 -22.49 -9.01 -7.01
N HIS A 127 -22.98 -7.84 -6.57
CA HIS A 127 -24.40 -7.59 -6.25
C HIS A 127 -24.99 -6.44 -7.08
#